data_AF-A0A849QUC9-F1
#
_entry.id   AF-A0A849QUC9-F1
#
_cell.length_a   1.000
_cell.length_b   1.000
_cell.length_c   1.000
_cell.angle_alpha   90.00
_cell.angle_beta   90.00
_cell.angle_gamma   90.00
#
_symmetry.space_group_name_H-M   'P 1'
#
loop_
_entity.id
_entity.type
_entity.pdbx_description
1 polymer ?
#
loop_
_entity_poly.entity_id
_entity_poly.type
_entity_poly.pdbx_seq_one_letter_code
_entity_poly.pdbx_strand_id
1 'polypeptide(L)'
;MKQTLSIQAIYVLWLREMKGMWRAKSRVVGSLGMPIFFLIFLGLGLEHASMPGLPAGVDYVAFLTPGIIGMTLLFSSMFAGISVLWDKEFGFLKEVMVA
;
A
#
# COMPACT_ATOMS: atom_id res chain seq x y z
N MET A 1 31.82 9.48 14.32
CA MET A 1 31.76 8.40 13.32
C MET A 1 30.67 8.77 12.31
N LYS A 2 31.03 9.46 11.22
CA LYS A 2 30.08 9.97 10.23
C LYS A 2 29.62 8.78 9.38
N GLN A 3 28.41 8.28 9.64
CA GLN A 3 27.75 7.35 8.74
C GLN A 3 27.49 8.10 7.42
N THR A 4 28.38 7.92 6.45
CA THR A 4 28.10 8.33 5.08
C THR A 4 26.93 7.48 4.60
N LEU A 5 25.80 8.11 4.29
CA LEU A 5 24.66 7.47 3.64
C LEU A 5 25.16 6.84 2.34
N SER A 6 25.52 5.56 2.39
CA SER A 6 25.89 4.80 1.21
C SER A 6 24.60 4.50 0.45
N ILE A 7 24.38 5.21 -0.65
CA ILE A 7 23.26 4.98 -1.58
C ILE A 7 23.15 3.50 -1.97
N GLN A 8 24.30 2.80 -2.04
CA GLN A 8 24.34 1.36 -2.30
C GLN A 8 23.68 0.55 -1.17
N ALA A 9 23.89 0.92 0.10
CA ALA A 9 23.27 0.23 1.23
C ALA A 9 21.74 0.41 1.22
N ILE A 10 21.26 1.63 0.95
CA ILE A 10 19.83 1.93 0.80
C ILE A 10 19.23 1.12 -0.35
N TYR A 11 19.91 1.09 -1.50
CA TYR A 11 19.46 0.35 -2.66
C TYR A 11 19.36 -1.15 -2.40
N VAL A 12 20.35 -1.75 -1.74
CA VAL A 12 20.33 -3.18 -1.40
C VAL A 12 19.21 -3.51 -0.42
N LEU A 13 18.97 -2.66 0.59
CA LEU A 13 17.86 -2.80 1.53
C LEU A 13 16.50 -2.72 0.82
N TRP A 14 16.31 -1.72 -0.04
CA TRP A 14 15.10 -1.57 -0.84
C TRP A 14 14.88 -2.77 -1.76
N LEU A 15 15.94 -3.24 -2.44
CA LEU A 15 15.86 -4.39 -3.33
C LEU A 15 15.52 -5.68 -2.58
N ARG A 16 16.00 -5.83 -1.35
CA ARG A 16 15.63 -6.95 -0.45
C ARG A 16 14.13 -6.89 -0.12
N GLU A 17 13.65 -5.73 0.27
CA GLU A 17 12.25 -5.50 0.64
C GLU A 17 11.31 -5.75 -0.56
N MET A 18 11.66 -5.20 -1.73
CA MET A 18 10.92 -5.42 -2.97
C MET A 18 10.86 -6.90 -3.37
N LYS A 19 11.97 -7.64 -3.21
CA LYS A 19 11.98 -9.10 -3.44
C LYS A 19 11.10 -9.85 -2.44
N GLY A 20 11.04 -9.39 -1.19
CA GLY A 20 10.14 -9.91 -0.16
C GLY A 20 8.67 -9.69 -0.52
N MET A 21 8.31 -8.45 -0.86
CA MET A 21 6.98 -8.07 -1.37
C MET A 21 6.57 -8.93 -2.57
N TRP A 22 7.49 -9.15 -3.52
CA TRP A 22 7.21 -9.93 -4.73
C TRP A 22 7.00 -11.43 -4.47
N ARG A 23 7.62 -12.01 -3.42
CA ARG A 23 7.36 -13.40 -3.02
C ARG A 23 6.00 -13.54 -2.34
N ALA A 24 5.51 -12.49 -1.68
CA ALA A 24 4.20 -12.47 -1.04
C ALA A 24 3.06 -12.13 -2.04
N LYS A 25 3.06 -12.76 -3.22
CA LYS A 25 2.09 -12.49 -4.31
C LYS A 25 0.64 -12.54 -3.84
N SER A 26 0.29 -13.52 -3.00
CA SER A 26 -1.07 -13.66 -2.46
C SER A 26 -1.49 -12.48 -1.57
N ARG A 27 -0.56 -11.89 -0.82
CA ARG A 27 -0.81 -10.70 0.01
C ARG A 27 -1.02 -9.47 -0.87
N VAL A 28 -0.20 -9.30 -1.92
CA VAL A 28 -0.32 -8.18 -2.86
C VAL A 28 -1.65 -8.27 -3.63
N VAL A 29 -1.96 -9.44 -4.19
CA VAL A 29 -3.24 -9.67 -4.90
C VAL A 29 -4.43 -9.50 -3.96
N GLY A 30 -4.36 -10.00 -2.72
CA GLY A 30 -5.42 -9.80 -1.73
C GLY A 30 -5.64 -8.33 -1.37
N SER A 31 -4.55 -7.56 -1.25
CA SER A 31 -4.63 -6.12 -0.95
C SER A 31 -5.18 -5.27 -2.09
N LEU A 32 -5.00 -5.71 -3.34
CA LEU A 32 -5.60 -5.08 -4.53
C LEU A 32 -7.02 -5.59 -4.82
N GLY A 33 -7.35 -6.80 -4.37
CA GLY A 33 -8.68 -7.39 -4.57
C GLY A 33 -9.79 -6.56 -3.95
N MET A 34 -9.62 -6.10 -2.70
CA MET A 34 -10.60 -5.23 -2.02
C MET A 34 -10.90 -3.92 -2.75
N PRO A 35 -9.90 -3.08 -3.12
CA PRO A 35 -10.15 -1.83 -3.82
C PRO A 35 -10.65 -2.03 -5.26
N ILE A 36 -10.21 -3.09 -5.96
CA ILE A 36 -10.77 -3.42 -7.29
C ILE A 36 -12.23 -3.86 -7.15
N PHE A 37 -12.55 -4.68 -6.15
CA PHE A 37 -13.93 -5.07 -5.86
C PHE A 37 -14.79 -3.83 -5.59
N PHE A 38 -14.29 -2.90 -4.78
CA PHE A 38 -14.97 -1.64 -4.50
C PHE A 38 -15.15 -0.80 -5.78
N LEU A 39 -14.13 -0.69 -6.64
CA LEU A 39 -14.23 0.00 -7.93
C LEU A 39 -15.32 -0.60 -8.83
N ILE A 40 -15.37 -1.93 -8.95
CA ILE A 40 -16.36 -2.62 -9.79
C ILE A 40 -17.77 -2.42 -9.21
N PHE A 41 -17.95 -2.67 -7.91
CA PHE A 41 -19.26 -2.58 -7.26
C PHE A 41 -19.79 -1.15 -7.23
N LEU A 42 -18.98 -0.19 -6.79
CA LEU A 42 -19.40 1.20 -6.71
C LEU A 42 -19.49 1.83 -8.10
N GLY A 43 -18.50 1.54 -8.97
CA GLY A 43 -18.42 2.11 -10.31
C GLY A 43 -19.58 1.70 -11.21
N LEU A 44 -19.91 0.40 -11.25
CA LEU A 44 -21.06 -0.10 -12.03
C LEU A 44 -22.39 0.12 -11.29
N GLY A 45 -22.39 -0.04 -9.96
CA GLY A 45 -23.62 0.05 -9.15
C GLY A 45 -24.18 1.47 -9.03
N LEU A 46 -23.36 2.49 -9.20
CA LEU A 46 -23.76 3.91 -9.14
C LEU A 46 -23.54 4.64 -10.48
N GLU A 47 -23.28 3.92 -11.58
CA GLU A 47 -23.13 4.51 -12.91
C GLU A 47 -24.33 5.38 -13.30
N HIS A 48 -25.54 4.97 -12.89
CA HIS A 48 -26.79 5.68 -13.14
C HIS A 48 -27.19 6.64 -12.00
N ALA A 49 -26.41 6.70 -10.91
CA ALA A 49 -26.68 7.62 -9.81
C ALA A 49 -26.23 9.03 -10.25
N SER A 50 -27.22 9.90 -10.51
CA SER A 50 -26.97 11.31 -10.79
C SER A 50 -26.38 11.99 -9.55
N MET A 51 -25.06 12.11 -9.49
CA MET A 51 -24.38 12.66 -8.33
C MET A 51 -24.27 14.19 -8.45
N PRO A 52 -24.80 14.97 -7.49
CA PRO A 52 -24.70 16.43 -7.52
C PRO A 52 -23.23 16.84 -7.37
N GLY A 53 -22.64 17.42 -8.40
CA GLY A 53 -21.25 17.89 -8.40
C GLY A 53 -20.31 17.26 -9.44
N LEU A 54 -20.77 16.24 -10.19
CA LEU A 54 -19.98 15.75 -11.33
C LEU A 54 -20.07 16.73 -12.53
N PRO A 55 -18.94 17.10 -13.16
CA PRO A 55 -18.95 17.83 -14.41
C PRO A 55 -19.69 17.04 -15.50
N ALA A 56 -20.53 17.71 -16.29
CA ALA A 56 -21.26 17.07 -17.38
C ALA A 56 -20.28 16.38 -18.35
N GLY A 57 -20.42 15.06 -18.50
CA GLY A 57 -19.58 14.24 -19.39
C GLY A 57 -18.41 13.50 -18.72
N VAL A 58 -18.27 13.54 -17.40
CA VAL A 58 -17.30 12.71 -16.67
C VAL A 58 -17.98 11.43 -16.20
N ASP A 59 -17.41 10.26 -16.53
CA ASP A 59 -17.88 8.98 -16.03
C ASP A 59 -17.66 8.88 -14.51
N TYR A 60 -18.66 8.36 -13.78
CA TYR A 60 -18.58 8.17 -12.33
C TYR A 60 -17.39 7.32 -11.89
N VAL A 61 -17.02 6.33 -12.70
CA VAL A 61 -15.83 5.49 -12.51
C VAL A 61 -14.55 6.33 -12.55
N ALA A 62 -14.44 7.27 -13.50
CA ALA A 62 -13.27 8.14 -13.63
C ALA A 62 -13.11 9.08 -12.43
N PHE A 63 -14.22 9.51 -11.82
CA PHE A 63 -14.21 10.31 -10.58
C PHE A 63 -13.78 9.49 -9.36
N LEU A 64 -14.28 8.26 -9.20
CA LEU A 64 -13.97 7.39 -8.05
C LEU A 64 -12.55 6.84 -8.05
N THR A 65 -12.03 6.54 -9.24
CA THR A 65 -10.73 5.87 -9.44
C THR A 65 -9.59 6.52 -8.64
N PRO A 66 -9.31 7.84 -8.77
CA PRO A 66 -8.22 8.47 -8.02
C PRO A 66 -8.43 8.45 -6.50
N GLY A 67 -9.67 8.54 -6.02
CA GLY A 67 -9.99 8.47 -4.59
C GLY A 67 -9.67 7.09 -4.01
N ILE A 68 -10.09 6.03 -4.70
CA ILE A 68 -9.81 4.65 -4.28
C ILE A 68 -8.30 4.37 -4.35
N ILE A 69 -7.61 4.81 -5.41
CA ILE A 69 -6.14 4.71 -5.49
C ILE A 69 -5.49 5.42 -4.29
N GLY A 70 -5.90 6.65 -3.98
CA GLY A 70 -5.38 7.38 -2.82
C GLY A 70 -5.57 6.62 -1.51
N MET A 71 -6.77 6.09 -1.28
CA MET A 71 -7.06 5.27 -0.09
C MET A 71 -6.17 4.02 -0.04
N THR A 72 -6.02 3.29 -1.14
CA THR A 72 -5.15 2.09 -1.17
C THR A 72 -3.70 2.41 -0.87
N LEU A 73 -3.21 3.54 -1.37
CA LEU A 73 -1.84 3.97 -1.16
C LEU A 73 -1.60 4.35 0.31
N LEU A 74 -2.55 5.05 0.93
CA LEU A 74 -2.49 5.41 2.35
C LEU A 74 -2.47 4.17 3.24
N PHE A 75 -3.42 3.26 3.06
CA PHE A 75 -3.48 2.04 3.88
C PHE A 75 -2.25 1.15 3.65
N SER A 76 -1.83 0.93 2.41
CA SER A 76 -0.64 0.10 2.13
C SER A 76 0.63 0.69 2.73
N SER A 77 0.81 2.01 2.66
CA SER A 77 1.96 2.71 3.25
C SER A 77 1.95 2.63 4.78
N MET A 78 0.78 2.74 5.41
CA MET A 78 0.63 2.59 6.85
C MET A 78 1.03 1.20 7.32
N PHE A 79 0.54 0.14 6.67
CA PHE A 79 0.89 -1.24 7.02
C PHE A 79 2.38 -1.55 6.77
N ALA A 80 2.96 -1.01 5.70
CA ALA A 80 4.40 -1.11 5.45
C ALA A 80 5.21 -0.41 6.55
N GLY A 81 4.80 0.79 6.97
CA GLY A 81 5.43 1.52 8.07
C GLY A 81 5.37 0.77 9.40
N ILE A 82 4.23 0.14 9.69
CA ILE A 82 4.08 -0.74 10.86
C ILE A 82 5.03 -1.92 10.75
N SER A 83 5.07 -2.64 9.63
CA SER A 83 6.00 -3.79 9.45
C SER A 83 7.46 -3.40 9.72
N VAL A 84 7.89 -2.22 9.24
CA VAL A 84 9.24 -1.69 9.49
C VAL A 84 9.48 -1.35 10.97
N LEU A 85 8.47 -0.88 11.68
CA LEU A 85 8.55 -0.61 13.12
C LEU A 85 8.65 -1.92 13.91
N TRP A 86 7.85 -2.92 13.56
CA TRP A 86 7.88 -4.24 14.19
C TRP A 86 9.22 -4.96 13.96
N ASP A 87 9.82 -4.83 12.77
CA ASP A 87 11.18 -5.33 12.50
C ASP A 87 12.24 -4.71 13.42
N LYS A 88 12.07 -3.44 13.83
CA LYS A 88 12.97 -2.78 14.79
C LYS A 88 12.74 -3.24 16.23
N GLU A 89 11.49 -3.41 16.63
CA GLU A 89 11.12 -3.76 18.02
C GLU A 89 11.37 -5.24 18.35
N PHE A 90 11.09 -6.17 17.43
CA PHE A 90 11.15 -7.62 17.68
C PHE A 90 12.48 -8.29 17.30
N GLY A 91 13.37 -7.59 16.58
CA GLY A 91 14.76 -8.02 16.42
C GLY A 91 15.56 -7.99 17.72
N PHE A 92 15.19 -7.12 18.67
CA PHE A 92 15.92 -6.87 19.91
C PHE A 92 15.45 -7.77 21.08
N LEU A 93 14.16 -8.05 21.21
CA LEU A 93 13.62 -8.80 22.35
C LEU A 93 14.05 -10.28 22.38
N LYS A 94 14.35 -10.89 21.23
CA LYS A 94 14.88 -12.27 21.17
C LYS A 94 16.36 -12.34 21.54
N GLU A 95 17.13 -11.29 21.30
CA GLU A 95 18.53 -11.15 21.73
C GLU A 95 18.60 -10.87 23.25
N VAL A 96 17.62 -10.15 23.80
CA VAL A 96 17.54 -9.86 25.25
C VAL A 96 16.99 -11.03 26.08
N MET A 97 16.12 -11.89 25.54
CA MET A 97 15.59 -13.07 26.27
C MET A 97 16.49 -14.32 26.21
N VAL A 98 17.52 -14.32 25.37
CA VAL A 98 18.56 -15.37 25.34
C VAL A 98 19.72 -15.05 26.29
N ALA A 99 19.82 -13.79 26.75
CA ALA A 99 20.78 -13.33 27.74
C ALA A 99 20.22 -13.40 29.17
#